data_AF-A0A3D1UB00-F1
#
_entry.id   AF-A0A3D1UB00-F1
#
_cell.length_a   1.000
_cell.length_b   1.000
_cell.length_c   1.000
_cell.angle_alpha   90.00
_cell.angle_beta   90.00
_cell.angle_gamma   90.00
#
_symmetry.space_group_name_H-M   'P 1'
#
loop_
_entity.id
_entity.type
_entity.pdbx_description
1 polymer ?
#
loop_
_entity_poly.entity_id
_entity_poly.type
_entity_poly.pdbx_seq_one_letter_code
_entity_poly.pdbx_strand_id
1 'polypeptide(L)'
;MKTTKFLAGFLVLCQVCASFAAENPVATADALVRYPDYPAAIERDDAYRVRVRQGKKAERLVVWNHCEKSLLEGRTRGGDVNRRFCEFAFAGRPVTVDIAVREDVRCYKVFPARKGLKHTFRKGVISVTLTEPTCFGIQLNDYDKTILSVFADAPEK
;
A
#
# COMPACT_ATOMS: atom_id res chain seq x y z
N MET A 1 -26.67 -75.11 31.43
CA MET A 1 -27.80 -74.27 31.89
C MET A 1 -27.64 -72.90 31.27
N LYS A 2 -28.60 -72.46 30.42
CA LYS A 2 -28.96 -71.08 30.03
C LYS A 2 -27.82 -70.20 29.44
N THR A 3 -27.92 -69.41 28.37
CA THR A 3 -28.98 -68.84 27.51
C THR A 3 -28.20 -67.99 26.48
N THR A 4 -28.32 -68.18 25.16
CA THR A 4 -29.17 -67.42 24.22
C THR A 4 -28.81 -65.93 23.93
N LYS A 5 -28.74 -65.62 22.62
CA LYS A 5 -29.03 -64.33 21.91
C LYS A 5 -27.92 -63.24 21.90
N PHE A 6 -27.74 -62.37 20.90
CA PHE A 6 -28.41 -62.07 19.61
C PHE A 6 -27.50 -61.13 18.77
N LEU A 7 -27.70 -61.17 17.46
CA LEU A 7 -27.72 -60.11 16.44
C LEU A 7 -26.70 -58.94 16.39
N ALA A 8 -26.14 -58.82 15.18
CA ALA A 8 -26.22 -57.69 14.24
C ALA A 8 -25.77 -56.28 14.69
N GLY A 9 -24.75 -55.77 14.00
CA GLY A 9 -24.39 -54.35 13.98
C GLY A 9 -23.81 -53.96 12.63
N PHE A 10 -24.69 -53.77 11.64
CA PHE A 10 -24.39 -53.14 10.37
C PHE A 10 -24.28 -51.62 10.62
N LEU A 11 -23.10 -51.03 10.43
CA LEU A 11 -22.95 -49.58 10.34
C LEU A 11 -22.01 -49.25 9.18
N VAL A 12 -22.60 -49.10 8.01
CA VAL A 12 -21.97 -48.47 6.84
C VAL A 12 -21.84 -46.98 7.18
N LEU A 13 -20.62 -46.54 7.51
CA LEU A 13 -20.34 -45.11 7.65
C LEU A 13 -20.24 -44.48 6.27
N CYS A 14 -21.17 -43.58 6.01
CA CYS A 14 -21.30 -42.75 4.82
C CYS A 14 -20.05 -41.88 4.62
N GLN A 15 -19.22 -42.18 3.62
CA GLN A 15 -18.18 -41.28 3.12
C GLN A 15 -18.83 -40.16 2.31
N VAL A 16 -19.06 -39.01 2.92
CA VAL A 16 -19.30 -37.76 2.18
C VAL A 16 -17.93 -37.12 1.92
N CYS A 17 -17.30 -37.49 0.81
CA CYS A 17 -16.16 -36.73 0.28
C CYS A 17 -16.71 -35.43 -0.33
N ALA A 18 -16.83 -34.38 0.49
CA ALA A 18 -17.02 -33.02 0.01
C ALA A 18 -15.76 -32.60 -0.77
N SER A 19 -15.81 -32.73 -2.10
CA SER A 19 -14.82 -32.14 -2.98
C SER A 19 -15.07 -30.63 -3.02
N PHE A 20 -14.44 -29.89 -2.11
CA PHE A 20 -14.24 -28.46 -2.31
C PHE A 20 -13.25 -28.32 -3.47
N ALA A 21 -13.77 -28.10 -4.68
CA ALA A 21 -12.98 -27.57 -5.76
C ALA A 21 -12.50 -26.19 -5.32
N ALA A 22 -11.26 -26.11 -4.84
CA ALA A 22 -10.57 -24.85 -4.69
C ALA A 22 -10.46 -24.24 -6.09
N GLU A 23 -11.31 -23.25 -6.38
CA GLU A 23 -11.05 -22.31 -7.47
C GLU A 23 -9.69 -21.70 -7.19
N ASN A 24 -8.66 -22.15 -7.90
CA ASN A 24 -7.38 -21.46 -7.92
C ASN A 24 -7.68 -20.06 -8.49
N PRO A 25 -7.55 -18.98 -7.71
CA PRO A 25 -7.66 -17.66 -8.30
C PRO A 25 -6.57 -17.57 -9.36
N VAL A 26 -6.96 -17.29 -10.60
CA VAL A 26 -6.04 -16.97 -11.69
C VAL A 26 -5.09 -15.93 -11.13
N ALA A 27 -3.83 -16.31 -10.91
CA ALA A 27 -2.84 -15.42 -10.37
C ALA A 27 -2.68 -14.27 -11.39
N THR A 28 -3.28 -13.13 -11.10
CA THR A 28 -3.08 -11.91 -11.88
C THR A 28 -1.57 -11.71 -11.99
N ALA A 29 -1.05 -11.74 -13.21
CA ALA A 29 0.38 -11.59 -13.44
C ALA A 29 0.85 -10.30 -12.76
N ASP A 30 1.99 -10.38 -12.07
CA ASP A 30 2.53 -9.21 -11.38
C ASP A 30 2.82 -8.10 -12.39
N ALA A 31 2.29 -6.92 -12.10
CA ALA A 31 2.63 -5.70 -12.82
C ALA A 31 3.07 -4.67 -11.80
N LEU A 32 4.21 -4.03 -12.07
CA LEU A 32 4.68 -2.84 -11.36
C LEU A 32 5.19 -1.86 -12.41
N VAL A 33 4.48 -0.74 -12.54
CA VAL A 33 4.70 0.26 -13.58
C VAL A 33 5.04 1.58 -12.89
N ARG A 34 6.22 2.11 -13.20
CA ARG A 34 6.59 3.49 -12.88
C ARG A 34 6.12 4.37 -14.04
N TYR A 35 5.36 5.41 -13.76
CA TYR A 35 4.95 6.36 -14.79
C TYR A 35 6.12 7.20 -15.32
N PRO A 36 6.01 7.75 -16.54
CA PRO A 36 6.99 8.69 -17.08
C PRO A 36 7.23 9.89 -16.16
N ASP A 37 8.41 10.49 -16.26
CA ASP A 37 8.69 11.70 -15.50
C ASP A 37 7.89 12.89 -16.03
N TYR A 38 7.40 13.72 -15.11
CA TYR A 38 6.79 15.00 -15.46
C TYR A 38 7.80 15.93 -16.14
N PRO A 39 7.33 16.89 -16.97
CA PRO A 39 8.17 17.93 -17.53
C PRO A 39 8.91 18.70 -16.44
N ALA A 40 10.07 19.29 -16.79
CA ALA A 40 10.91 20.04 -15.85
C ALA A 40 10.24 21.26 -15.21
N ALA A 41 9.07 21.68 -15.72
CA ALA A 41 8.25 22.73 -15.12
C ALA A 41 7.63 22.34 -13.77
N ILE A 42 7.51 21.03 -13.49
CA ILE A 42 7.06 20.54 -12.18
C ILE A 42 8.30 20.28 -11.32
N GLU A 43 8.35 20.93 -10.16
CA GLU A 43 9.50 20.81 -9.26
C GLU A 43 9.59 19.41 -8.66
N ARG A 44 10.82 18.93 -8.47
CA ARG A 44 11.10 17.71 -7.71
C ARG A 44 11.35 18.06 -6.26
N ASP A 45 10.97 17.18 -5.36
CA ASP A 45 11.25 17.33 -3.93
C ASP A 45 12.12 16.19 -3.42
N ASP A 46 13.27 16.56 -2.86
CA ASP A 46 14.28 15.62 -2.39
C ASP A 46 14.17 15.32 -0.89
N ALA A 47 13.15 15.83 -0.18
CA ALA A 47 12.95 15.54 1.24
C ALA A 47 12.56 14.06 1.48
N TYR A 48 11.97 13.43 0.46
CA TYR A 48 11.55 12.04 0.46
C TYR A 48 12.24 11.26 -0.65
N ARG A 49 12.66 10.04 -0.35
CA ARG A 49 13.10 9.07 -1.37
C ARG A 49 12.20 7.87 -1.32
N VAL A 50 11.46 7.64 -2.40
CA VAL A 50 10.45 6.58 -2.46
C VAL A 50 10.92 5.43 -3.32
N ARG A 51 10.77 4.21 -2.81
CA ARG A 51 11.04 2.96 -3.54
C ARG A 51 9.89 1.99 -3.35
N VAL A 52 9.35 1.46 -4.44
CA VAL A 52 8.31 0.43 -4.42
C VAL A 52 8.93 -0.92 -4.71
N ARG A 53 8.54 -1.95 -3.95
CA ARG A 53 9.02 -3.33 -4.11
C ARG A 53 7.85 -4.27 -4.35
N GLN A 54 7.98 -5.15 -5.34
CA GLN A 54 7.04 -6.24 -5.62
C GLN A 54 7.81 -7.53 -5.88
N GLY A 55 7.83 -8.45 -4.90
CA GLY A 55 8.68 -9.63 -4.95
C GLY A 55 10.15 -9.25 -5.12
N LYS A 56 10.76 -9.64 -6.25
CA LYS A 56 12.17 -9.32 -6.57
C LYS A 56 12.34 -7.99 -7.30
N LYS A 57 11.26 -7.40 -7.83
CA LYS A 57 11.32 -6.13 -8.57
C LYS A 57 11.29 -4.96 -7.59
N ALA A 58 12.09 -3.93 -7.88
CA ALA A 58 12.10 -2.69 -7.12
C ALA A 58 12.24 -1.50 -8.08
N GLU A 59 11.42 -0.48 -7.87
CA GLU A 59 11.40 0.75 -8.67
C GLU A 59 11.58 1.96 -7.76
N ARG A 60 12.34 2.96 -8.21
CA ARG A 60 12.44 4.25 -7.52
C ARG A 60 11.44 5.22 -8.13
N LEU A 61 10.66 5.87 -7.27
CA LEU A 61 9.73 6.90 -7.71
C LEU A 61 10.34 8.28 -7.51
N VAL A 62 10.05 9.17 -8.46
CA VAL A 62 10.35 10.60 -8.30
C VAL A 62 9.22 11.20 -7.46
N VAL A 63 9.60 12.02 -6.48
CA VAL A 63 8.65 12.81 -5.70
C VAL A 63 8.61 14.20 -6.32
N TRP A 64 7.42 14.57 -6.77
CA TRP A 64 7.12 15.87 -7.35
C TRP A 64 6.53 16.76 -6.27
N ASN A 65 6.69 18.07 -6.42
CA ASN A 65 6.06 19.05 -5.58
C ASN A 65 5.46 20.13 -6.45
N HIS A 66 4.14 20.24 -6.42
CA HIS A 66 3.46 21.37 -7.01
C HIS A 66 3.28 22.44 -5.95
N CYS A 67 4.17 23.43 -5.97
CA CYS A 67 4.07 24.61 -5.13
C CYS A 67 3.24 25.69 -5.84
N GLU A 68 1.96 25.80 -5.52
CA GLU A 68 1.25 27.04 -5.82
C GLU A 68 1.62 28.06 -4.76
N LYS A 69 2.29 29.14 -5.17
CA LYS A 69 2.25 30.38 -4.41
C LYS A 69 0.79 30.79 -4.34
N SER A 70 0.14 30.46 -3.22
CA SER A 70 -1.22 30.91 -2.97
C SER A 70 -1.27 32.42 -3.20
N LEU A 71 -2.25 32.92 -3.94
CA LEU A 71 -2.54 34.35 -4.03
C LEU A 71 -2.76 34.99 -2.65
N LEU A 72 -2.92 34.17 -1.62
CA LEU A 72 -3.06 34.53 -0.21
C LEU A 72 -1.76 34.35 0.59
N GLU A 73 -0.59 34.23 -0.05
CA GLU A 73 0.72 34.26 0.62
C GLU A 73 0.77 35.48 1.56
N GLY A 74 0.84 35.24 2.88
CA GLY A 74 0.80 36.27 3.92
C GLY A 74 -0.56 36.52 4.59
N ARG A 75 -1.69 36.02 4.05
CA ARG A 75 -3.04 36.16 4.65
C ARG A 75 -3.58 34.90 5.31
N THR A 76 -3.04 33.72 4.96
CA THR A 76 -3.41 32.45 5.60
C THR A 76 -2.25 31.95 6.46
N ARG A 77 -2.51 31.72 7.76
CA ARG A 77 -1.58 31.00 8.64
C ARG A 77 -1.41 29.56 8.13
N GLY A 78 -0.33 29.30 7.41
CA GLY A 78 0.25 27.95 7.33
C GLY A 78 -0.57 26.88 6.61
N GLY A 79 -1.27 27.22 5.53
CA GLY A 79 -1.85 26.20 4.65
C GLY A 79 -0.76 25.31 4.04
N ASP A 80 -1.13 24.07 3.70
CA ASP A 80 -0.26 23.17 2.94
C ASP A 80 0.01 23.76 1.55
N VAL A 81 1.19 24.39 1.42
CA VAL A 81 1.72 24.97 0.19
C VAL A 81 2.50 23.95 -0.64
N ASN A 82 2.83 22.79 -0.06
CA ASN A 82 3.63 21.77 -0.72
C ASN A 82 2.72 20.61 -1.14
N ARG A 83 2.33 20.57 -2.41
CA ARG A 83 1.59 19.40 -2.93
C ARG A 83 2.59 18.34 -3.36
N ARG A 84 3.20 17.65 -2.40
CA ARG A 84 4.13 16.56 -2.71
C ARG A 84 3.38 15.31 -3.11
N PHE A 85 3.82 14.68 -4.20
CA PHE A 85 3.24 13.43 -4.64
C PHE A 85 4.21 12.54 -5.40
N CYS A 86 3.90 11.25 -5.45
CA CYS A 86 4.48 10.30 -6.38
C CYS A 86 3.42 9.29 -6.83
N GLU A 87 3.65 8.70 -7.99
CA GLU A 87 2.64 7.89 -8.68
C GLU A 87 3.25 6.63 -9.27
N PHE A 88 2.48 5.55 -9.26
CA PHE A 88 2.81 4.28 -9.89
C PHE A 88 1.54 3.43 -10.05
N ALA A 89 1.62 2.38 -10.86
CA ALA A 89 0.56 1.38 -10.95
C ALA A 89 1.07 -0.01 -10.59
N PHE A 90 0.21 -0.84 -10.01
CA PHE A 90 0.52 -2.24 -9.76
C PHE A 90 -0.68 -3.19 -9.78
N ALA A 91 -0.42 -4.45 -10.12
CA ALA A 91 -1.38 -5.55 -10.02
C ALA A 91 -0.68 -6.84 -9.57
N GLY A 92 -1.45 -7.82 -9.11
CA GLY A 92 -0.94 -9.11 -8.64
C GLY A 92 -0.54 -9.06 -7.16
N ARG A 93 0.69 -9.47 -6.84
CA ARG A 93 1.15 -9.57 -5.44
C ARG A 93 1.18 -8.22 -4.73
N PRO A 94 1.05 -8.20 -3.39
CA PRO A 94 1.21 -6.99 -2.59
C PRO A 94 2.55 -6.29 -2.84
N VAL A 95 2.52 -4.97 -2.78
CA VAL A 95 3.71 -4.11 -2.89
C VAL A 95 4.07 -3.53 -1.53
N THR A 96 5.35 -3.22 -1.34
CA THR A 96 5.81 -2.40 -0.22
C THR A 96 6.39 -1.10 -0.75
N VAL A 97 5.85 0.02 -0.27
CA VAL A 97 6.33 1.37 -0.53
C VAL A 97 7.25 1.77 0.63
N ASP A 98 8.56 1.82 0.37
CA ASP A 98 9.57 2.33 1.30
C ASP A 98 9.75 3.84 1.07
N ILE A 99 9.53 4.63 2.10
CA ILE A 99 9.64 6.09 2.09
C ILE A 99 10.76 6.47 3.05
N ALA A 100 11.95 6.73 2.52
CA ALA A 100 13.06 7.24 3.30
C ALA A 100 12.93 8.75 3.47
N VAL A 101 12.95 9.21 4.71
CA VAL A 101 12.77 10.60 5.09
C VAL A 101 14.13 11.20 5.46
N ARG A 102 14.42 12.43 5.01
CA ARG A 102 15.69 13.12 5.31
C ARG A 102 15.66 13.93 6.61
N GLU A 103 14.49 14.33 7.07
CA GLU A 103 14.30 15.03 8.33
C GLU A 103 14.13 14.07 9.52
N ASP A 104 14.36 14.59 10.72
CA ASP A 104 14.12 13.84 11.96
C ASP A 104 12.62 13.59 12.17
N VAL A 105 12.24 12.32 12.29
CA VAL A 105 10.85 11.90 12.48
C VAL A 105 10.59 11.63 13.96
N ARG A 106 9.80 12.50 14.61
CA ARG A 106 9.29 12.31 15.98
C ARG A 106 7.99 11.53 15.99
N CYS A 107 7.08 11.85 15.08
CA CYS A 107 5.84 11.14 14.84
C CYS A 107 5.49 11.14 13.35
N TYR A 108 4.66 10.21 12.91
CA TYR A 108 4.08 10.21 11.58
C TYR A 108 2.65 9.67 11.60
N LYS A 109 1.87 10.05 10.59
CA LYS A 109 0.53 9.53 10.32
C LYS A 109 0.47 8.96 8.92
N VAL A 110 -0.29 7.89 8.75
CA VAL A 110 -0.71 7.38 7.45
C VAL A 110 -2.21 7.65 7.31
N PHE A 111 -2.62 8.28 6.22
CA PHE A 111 -4.01 8.68 6.02
C PHE A 111 -4.58 8.26 4.67
N PRO A 112 -5.91 8.07 4.57
CA PRO A 112 -6.86 8.13 5.68
C PRO A 112 -6.76 6.90 6.59
N ALA A 113 -6.79 7.12 7.91
CA ALA A 113 -6.60 6.07 8.93
C ALA A 113 -7.59 4.90 8.78
N ARG A 114 -8.81 5.18 8.26
CA ARG A 114 -9.85 4.17 7.99
C ARG A 114 -9.40 3.04 7.07
N LYS A 115 -8.36 3.25 6.25
CA LYS A 115 -7.82 2.21 5.36
C LYS A 115 -6.99 1.16 6.10
N GLY A 116 -6.59 1.41 7.36
CA GLY A 116 -5.89 0.43 8.18
C GLY A 116 -4.62 -0.15 7.55
N LEU A 117 -3.93 0.65 6.73
CA LEU A 117 -2.77 0.19 5.96
C LEU A 117 -1.69 -0.32 6.91
N LYS A 118 -1.11 -1.48 6.60
CA LYS A 118 0.01 -2.01 7.38
C LYS A 118 1.24 -1.15 7.12
N HIS A 119 1.79 -0.55 8.16
CA HIS A 119 2.99 0.28 8.06
C HIS A 119 3.93 0.08 9.24
N THR A 120 5.21 0.34 9.01
CA THR A 120 6.26 0.30 10.05
C THR A 120 7.26 1.43 9.84
N PHE A 121 7.96 1.83 10.91
CA PHE A 121 9.06 2.78 10.82
C PHE A 121 10.33 2.16 11.37
N ARG A 122 11.39 2.10 10.56
CA ARG A 122 12.70 1.58 10.96
C ARG A 122 13.81 2.37 10.28
N LYS A 123 14.78 2.84 11.07
CA LYS A 123 16.01 3.51 10.57
C LYS A 123 15.72 4.64 9.54
N GLY A 124 14.75 5.51 9.83
CA GLY A 124 14.41 6.64 8.95
C GLY A 124 13.56 6.27 7.73
N VAL A 125 13.06 5.03 7.65
CA VAL A 125 12.21 4.56 6.55
C VAL A 125 10.83 4.19 7.05
N ILE A 126 9.80 4.82 6.51
CA ILE A 126 8.41 4.42 6.66
C ILE A 126 8.10 3.41 5.54
N SER A 127 7.78 2.16 5.89
CA SER A 127 7.39 1.14 4.93
C SER A 127 5.90 0.86 5.02
N VAL A 128 5.16 1.06 3.94
CA VAL A 128 3.71 0.83 3.84
C VAL A 128 3.44 -0.32 2.87
N THR A 129 2.63 -1.31 3.28
CA THR A 129 2.26 -2.46 2.44
C THR A 129 0.87 -2.26 1.85
N LEU A 130 0.74 -2.41 0.54
CA LEU A 130 -0.51 -2.34 -0.19
C LEU A 130 -0.84 -3.70 -0.79
N THR A 131 -2.04 -4.22 -0.52
CA THR A 131 -2.55 -5.47 -1.09
C THR A 131 -3.36 -5.26 -2.37
N GLU A 132 -3.80 -4.02 -2.61
CA GLU A 132 -4.57 -3.58 -3.77
C GLU A 132 -4.20 -2.13 -4.11
N PRO A 133 -4.40 -1.69 -5.38
CA PRO A 133 -4.27 -0.29 -5.76
C PRO A 133 -4.99 0.65 -4.79
N THR A 134 -4.24 1.55 -4.16
CA THR A 134 -4.74 2.38 -3.07
C THR A 134 -3.91 3.66 -2.93
N CYS A 135 -4.58 4.81 -3.06
CA CYS A 135 -3.96 6.09 -2.73
C CYS A 135 -3.90 6.31 -1.21
N PHE A 136 -2.79 6.81 -0.70
CA PHE A 136 -2.65 7.19 0.71
C PHE A 136 -1.71 8.39 0.83
N GLY A 137 -1.66 8.99 2.01
CA GLY A 137 -0.65 9.99 2.30
C GLY A 137 0.06 9.70 3.61
N ILE A 138 1.23 10.30 3.75
CA ILE A 138 1.96 10.39 5.01
C ILE A 138 2.05 11.84 5.45
N GLN A 139 2.01 12.07 6.75
CA GLN A 139 2.29 13.36 7.37
C GLN A 139 3.32 13.15 8.47
N LEU A 140 4.32 14.03 8.54
CA LEU A 140 5.40 13.96 9.54
C LEU A 140 5.26 15.06 10.58
N ASN A 141 5.58 14.73 11.83
CA ASN A 141 5.72 15.70 12.92
C ASN A 141 4.48 16.60 13.16
N ASP A 142 3.30 16.13 12.75
CA ASP A 142 2.04 16.89 12.80
C ASP A 142 2.09 18.24 12.05
N TYR A 143 2.94 18.33 11.01
CA TYR A 143 3.07 19.53 10.18
C TYR A 143 2.39 19.33 8.83
N ASP A 144 1.43 20.18 8.48
CA ASP A 144 0.72 20.06 7.19
C ASP A 144 1.66 20.26 5.99
N LYS A 145 2.77 20.99 6.19
CA LYS A 145 3.79 21.21 5.16
C LYS A 145 4.67 20.00 4.87
N THR A 146 4.51 18.86 5.56
CA THR A 146 5.28 17.61 5.37
C THR A 146 4.42 16.50 4.79
N ILE A 147 3.26 16.84 4.23
CA ILE A 147 2.40 15.86 3.59
C ILE A 147 3.07 15.37 2.31
N LEU A 148 3.07 14.05 2.11
CA LEU A 148 3.38 13.37 0.86
C LEU A 148 2.21 12.47 0.48
N SER A 149 1.65 12.69 -0.70
CA SER A 149 0.63 11.83 -1.30
C SER A 149 1.27 10.74 -2.16
N VAL A 150 0.75 9.53 -2.09
CA VAL A 150 1.18 8.38 -2.89
C VAL A 150 -0.05 7.86 -3.64
N PHE A 151 -0.01 7.96 -4.97
CA PHE A 151 -1.04 7.45 -5.86
C PHE A 151 -0.59 6.09 -6.40
N ALA A 152 -1.34 5.04 -6.05
CA ALA A 152 -1.04 3.67 -6.44
C ALA A 152 -2.24 3.12 -7.21
N ASP A 153 -2.15 3.15 -8.53
CA ASP A 153 -3.26 2.85 -9.43
C ASP A 153 -3.27 1.38 -9.88
N ALA A 154 -4.39 0.96 -10.47
CA ALA A 154 -4.42 -0.24 -11.29
C ALA A 154 -3.74 0.07 -12.64
N PRO A 155 -2.98 -0.86 -13.23
CA PRO A 155 -2.40 -0.66 -14.56
C PRO A 155 -3.47 -0.40 -15.62
N GLU A 156 -3.18 0.52 -16.54
CA GLU A 156 -4.02 0.76 -17.72
C GLU A 156 -4.08 -0.50 -18.60
N LYS A 157 -5.19 -0.66 -19.33
CA LYS A 157 -5.46 -1.82 -20.19
C LYS A 157 -4.99 -1.60 -21.62
#